data_AF-A0A382KMB3-F1
#
_entry.id   AF-A0A382KMB3-F1
#
_cell.length_a   1.000
_cell.length_b   1.000
_cell.length_c   1.000
_cell.angle_alpha   90.00
_cell.angle_beta   90.00
_cell.angle_gamma   90.00
#
_symmetry.space_group_name_H-M   'P 1'
#
loop_
_entity.id
_entity.type
_entity.pdbx_description
1 polymer ?
#
loop_
_entity_poly.entity_id
_entity_poly.type
_entity_poly.pdbx_seq_one_letter_code
_entity_poly.pdbx_strand_id
1 'polypeptide(L)' 'MSELDAVLFANEAFYRAFADREMAAMVDVWAADAPVSCIHPGWGLLEGLDEVLSSWQAILSNPDSPVITCLGARAHMQ' A
#
# COMPACT_ATOMS: atom_id res chain seq x y z
N MET A 1 9.23 13.18 -16.03
CA MET A 1 8.11 12.41 -15.47
C MET A 1 6.90 13.29 -15.47
N SER A 2 5.79 12.81 -16.03
CA SER A 2 4.48 13.46 -15.87
C SER A 2 3.91 13.15 -14.48
N GLU A 3 2.89 13.89 -14.07
CA GLU A 3 2.15 13.56 -12.82
C GLU A 3 1.48 12.19 -12.93
N LEU A 4 1.01 11.81 -14.13
CA LEU A 4 0.48 10.48 -14.41
C LEU A 4 1.52 9.38 -14.15
N ASP A 5 2.76 9.58 -14.63
CA ASP A 5 3.85 8.64 -14.38
C ASP A 5 4.19 8.55 -12.89
N ALA A 6 4.13 9.67 -12.17
CA ALA A 6 4.40 9.70 -10.73
C ALA A 6 3.35 8.91 -9.93
N VAL A 7 2.06 9.02 -10.29
CA VAL A 7 0.99 8.23 -9.67
C VAL A 7 1.17 6.73 -9.97
N LEU A 8 1.45 6.39 -11.22
CA LEU A 8 1.68 4.98 -11.60
C LEU A 8 2.92 4.39 -10.91
N PHE A 9 3.98 5.19 -10.75
CA PHE A 9 5.18 4.80 -10.02
C PHE A 9 4.90 4.56 -8.53
N ALA A 10 4.14 5.45 -7.86
CA ALA A 10 3.74 5.26 -6.47
C ALA A 10 2.90 3.99 -6.27
N ASN A 11 1.95 3.73 -7.18
CA ASN A 11 1.18 2.49 -7.19
C ASN A 11 2.07 1.25 -7.35
N GLU A 12 3.02 1.29 -8.28
CA GLU A 12 3.97 0.19 -8.48
C GLU A 12 4.83 -0.06 -7.23
N ALA A 13 5.34 0.99 -6.60
CA ALA A 13 6.11 0.88 -5.35
C ALA A 13 5.29 0.22 -4.24
N PHE A 14 4.03 0.61 -4.06
CA PHE A 14 3.14 0.01 -3.07
C PHE A 14 2.93 -1.49 -3.30
N TYR A 15 2.58 -1.89 -4.53
CA TYR A 15 2.33 -3.30 -4.83
C TYR A 15 3.60 -4.16 -4.85
N ARG A 16 4.76 -3.58 -5.15
CA ARG A 16 6.06 -4.27 -4.99
C ARG A 16 6.38 -4.50 -3.52
N ALA A 17 6.25 -3.49 -2.67
CA ALA A 17 6.44 -3.63 -1.22
C ALA A 17 5.53 -4.72 -0.63
N PHE A 18 4.27 -4.78 -1.08
CA PHE A 18 3.35 -5.84 -0.66
C PHE A 18 3.77 -7.22 -1.19
N ALA A 19 4.06 -7.35 -2.49
CA ALA A 19 4.44 -8.64 -3.08
C ALA A 19 5.73 -9.22 -2.47
N ASP A 20 6.71 -8.36 -2.20
CA ASP A 20 8.00 -8.73 -1.64
C ASP A 20 8.00 -8.83 -0.11
N ARG A 21 6.87 -8.50 0.53
CA ARG A 21 6.70 -8.45 2.00
C ARG A 21 7.73 -7.55 2.69
N GLU A 22 8.08 -6.44 2.04
CA GLU A 22 9.09 -5.49 2.51
C GLU A 22 8.42 -4.36 3.31
N MET A 23 8.57 -4.41 4.64
CA MET A 23 7.91 -3.46 5.54
C MET A 23 8.49 -2.04 5.47
N ALA A 24 9.80 -1.88 5.30
CA ALA A 24 10.42 -0.57 5.17
C ALA A 24 9.95 0.15 3.89
N ALA A 25 9.90 -0.57 2.77
CA ALA A 25 9.34 -0.05 1.53
C ALA A 25 7.83 0.26 1.66
N MET A 26 7.10 -0.54 2.45
CA MET A 26 5.69 -0.26 2.75
C MET A 26 5.54 1.03 3.56
N VAL A 27 6.42 1.32 4.52
CA VAL A 27 6.39 2.60 5.26
C VAL A 27 6.57 3.78 4.31
N ASP A 28 7.51 3.69 3.38
CA ASP A 28 7.89 4.80 2.48
C ASP A 28 6.79 5.23 1.49
N VAL A 29 5.79 4.37 1.22
CA VAL A 29 4.71 4.67 0.26
C VAL A 29 3.48 5.33 0.88
N TRP A 30 3.37 5.34 2.22
CA TRP A 30 2.27 6.01 2.92
C TRP A 30 2.62 7.47 3.21
N ALA A 31 1.63 8.36 3.12
CA ALA A 31 1.82 9.76 3.45
C ALA A 31 2.07 9.93 4.96
N ALA A 32 3.16 10.63 5.32
CA ALA A 32 3.50 10.91 6.71
C ALA A 32 2.76 12.15 7.28
N ASP A 33 2.53 13.15 6.43
CA ASP A 33 2.03 14.48 6.85
C ASP A 33 0.57 14.74 6.43
N ALA A 34 -0.17 13.70 6.03
CA ALA A 34 -1.56 13.79 5.61
C ALA A 34 -2.42 12.72 6.28
N PRO A 35 -3.74 12.97 6.49
CA PRO A 35 -4.64 11.92 6.95
C PRO A 35 -4.64 10.73 5.99
N VAL A 36 -4.45 9.52 6.53
CA VAL A 36 -4.49 8.25 5.79
C VAL A 36 -5.50 7.30 6.41
N SER A 37 -6.05 6.42 5.59
CA SER A 37 -6.91 5.32 6.03
C SER A 37 -6.71 4.10 5.15
N CYS A 38 -7.06 2.92 5.66
CA CYS A 38 -6.97 1.67 4.92
C CYS A 38 -8.18 0.78 5.21
N ILE A 39 -8.64 0.04 4.19
CA ILE A 39 -9.64 -1.01 4.33
C ILE A 39 -9.09 -2.26 3.66
N HIS A 40 -8.82 -3.28 4.46
CA HIS A 40 -8.49 -4.62 3.95
C HIS A 40 -9.76 -5.44 3.70
N PRO A 41 -9.74 -6.43 2.80
CA PRO A 41 -10.90 -7.31 2.59
C PRO A 41 -11.38 -7.97 3.89
N GLY A 42 -12.63 -7.70 4.26
CA GLY A 42 -13.27 -8.25 5.48
C GLY A 42 -12.93 -7.52 6.78
N TRP A 43 -12.13 -6.45 6.75
CA TRP A 43 -11.79 -5.64 7.92
C TRP A 43 -12.65 -4.37 7.98
N GLY A 44 -12.70 -3.74 9.16
CA GLY A 44 -13.26 -2.40 9.34
C GLY A 44 -12.33 -1.31 8.80
N LEU A 45 -12.80 -0.06 8.87
CA LEU A 45 -11.97 1.11 8.59
C LEU A 45 -10.82 1.22 9.60
N LEU A 46 -9.61 1.47 9.11
CA LEU A 46 -8.43 1.83 9.89
C LEU A 46 -8.11 3.30 9.64
N GLU A 47 -7.86 4.07 10.69
CA GLU A 47 -7.63 5.51 10.60
C GLU A 47 -6.28 5.90 11.19
N GLY A 48 -5.51 6.69 10.44
CA GLY A 48 -4.19 7.16 10.85
C GLY A 48 -3.05 6.19 10.51
N LEU A 49 -1.85 6.76 10.41
CA LEU A 49 -0.67 6.05 9.91
C LEU A 49 -0.30 4.83 10.78
N ASP A 50 -0.39 4.96 12.11
CA ASP A 50 -0.02 3.88 13.03
C ASP A 50 -0.91 2.64 12.87
N GLU A 51 -2.23 2.81 12.76
CA GLU A 51 -3.17 1.70 12.55
C GLU A 51 -2.95 1.05 11.17
N VAL A 52 -2.77 1.88 10.15
CA VAL A 52 -2.50 1.42 8.78
C VAL A 52 -1.21 0.60 8.73
N LEU A 53 -0.09 1.11 9.25
CA LEU A 53 1.19 0.40 9.22
C LEU A 53 1.19 -0.85 10.10
N SER A 54 0.51 -0.81 11.25
CA SER A 54 0.35 -2.00 12.11
C SER A 54 -0.42 -3.11 11.39
N SER A 55 -1.45 -2.77 10.61
CA SER A 55 -2.20 -3.74 9.81
C SER A 55 -1.34 -4.36 8.69
N TRP A 56 -0.49 -3.57 8.04
CA TRP A 56 0.46 -4.07 7.05
C TRP A 56 1.49 -4.99 7.70
N GLN A 57 2.05 -4.61 8.85
CA GLN A 57 2.99 -5.46 9.57
C GLN A 57 2.39 -6.84 9.88
N ALA A 58 1.12 -6.90 10.28
CA ALA A 58 0.40 -8.16 10.50
C ALA A 58 0.22 -8.98 9.22
N ILE A 59 -0.16 -8.35 8.10
CA ILE A 59 -0.34 -9.03 6.81
C ILE A 59 1.00 -9.54 6.25
N LEU A 60 2.04 -8.70 6.24
CA LEU A 60 3.33 -9.04 5.61
C LEU A 60 4.10 -10.11 6.40
N SER A 61 3.94 -10.15 7.73
CA SER A 61 4.56 -11.17 8.59
C SER A 61 3.79 -12.49 8.66
N ASN A 62 2.53 -12.51 8.23
CA ASN A 62 1.73 -13.74 8.22
C ASN A 62 2.14 -14.66 7.05
N PRO A 63 2.65 -15.87 7.28
CA PRO A 63 3.02 -16.80 6.21
C PRO A 63 1.82 -17.19 5.33
N ASP A 64 0.61 -17.25 5.91
CA ASP A 64 -0.62 -17.66 5.22
C ASP A 64 -1.24 -16.54 4.36
N SER A 65 -0.68 -15.33 4.41
CA SER A 65 -1.09 -14.25 3.51
C SER A 65 -0.88 -14.65 2.04
N PRO A 66 -1.85 -14.39 1.15
CA PRO A 66 -1.78 -14.80 -0.24
C PRO A 66 -0.62 -14.11 -0.96
N VAL A 67 -0.08 -14.79 -1.99
CA VAL A 67 0.82 -14.15 -2.95
C VAL A 67 -0.02 -13.24 -3.85
N ILE A 68 0.48 -12.03 -4.09
CA ILE A 68 -0.22 -11.01 -4.87
C ILE A 68 0.57 -10.60 -6.12
N THR A 69 -0.14 -10.11 -7.12
CA THR A 69 0.44 -9.54 -8.34
C THR A 69 -0.46 -8.40 -8.82
N CYS A 70 0.12 -7.23 -9.09
CA CYS A 70 -0.61 -6.11 -9.66
C CYS A 70 -0.62 -6.23 -11.20
N LEU A 71 -1.81 -6.18 -11.81
CA LEU A 71 -1.98 -6.29 -13.26
C LEU A 71 -2.86 -5.16 -13.77
N GLY A 72 -2.50 -4.60 -14.94
CA GLY A 72 -3.35 -3.65 -15.66
C GLY A 72 -3.55 -2.30 -14.96
N ALA A 73 -2.54 -1.79 -14.25
CA ALA A 73 -2.60 -0.51 -13.55
C ALA A 73 -3.01 0.64 -14.50
N ARG A 74 -3.97 1.45 -14.05
CA ARG A 74 -4.46 2.65 -14.74
C ARG A 74 -4.65 3.75 -13.70
N ALA A 75 -4.18 4.95 -14.03
CA ALA A 75 -4.37 6.12 -13.20
C ALA A 75 -5.39 7.06 -13.85
N HIS A 76 -6.26 7.64 -13.04
CA HIS A 76 -7.27 8.61 -13.43
C HIS A 76 -7.07 9.86 -12.58
N MET A 77 -6.74 10.97 -13.23
CA MET A 77 -6.55 12.27 -12.59
C MET A 77 -7.64 13.22 -13.09
N GLN A 78 -8.15 14.08 -12.20
CA GLN A 78 -9.19 15.07 -12.51
C GLN A 78 -8.58 16.40 -12.95
#